data_AF-A0A7S0JJ20-F1
#
_entry.id   AF-A0A7S0JJ20-F1
#
_cell.length_a   1.000
_cell.length_b   1.000
_cell.length_c   1.000
_cell.angle_alpha   90.00
_cell.angle_beta   90.00
_cell.angle_gamma   90.00
#
_symmetry.space_group_name_H-M   'P 1'
#
loop_
_entity.id
_entity.type
_entity.pdbx_description
1 polymer ?
#
loop_
_entity_poly.entity_id
_entity_poly.type
_entity_poly.pdbx_seq_one_letter_code
_entity_poly.pdbx_strand_id
1 'polypeptide(L)'
;GMSYARRAKLLRETARTTFEARRAIAEACVAHKGAYEPGDGEELISWGLVVALAREMAEYFEALDTTGAPPPPAGVRTVSGGRHAVQTFPIGLYENLFFAGWKGELWIEEGKPLEQERPGADGTRARLYLLLGAGNQSSVVGADILSLVFQHHAAVVCKLNPVNDYLLKPLEHAFAPLIDAGLLAFVTGGVAMTQALIHHPSVAAIHMTGSDKTYDAIMWGGHGDIAARKASGAPPNLTKPFQAELGCVTPYILAPGAWSDAAVALHAREVAAMVVHNAHFNCLAAQVLVTARWWPQRGQFLAALEAE
;
A
#
# COMPACT_ATOMS: atom_id res chain seq x y z
N GLY A 1 -10.06 -1.93 25.11
CA GLY A 1 -9.48 -1.51 23.82
C GLY A 1 -9.55 0.00 23.70
N MET A 2 -8.80 0.58 22.77
CA MET A 2 -8.88 2.02 22.48
C MET A 2 -10.24 2.38 21.87
N SER A 3 -10.90 3.44 22.38
CA SER A 3 -12.18 3.93 21.84
C SER A 3 -12.05 4.48 20.42
N TYR A 4 -13.16 4.56 19.68
CA TYR A 4 -13.18 5.16 18.34
C TYR A 4 -12.75 6.62 18.37
N ALA A 5 -13.25 7.45 19.30
CA ALA A 5 -12.76 8.81 19.52
C ALA A 5 -11.24 8.90 19.71
N ARG A 6 -10.63 7.99 20.49
CA ARG A 6 -9.17 8.01 20.70
C ARG A 6 -8.40 7.58 19.46
N ARG A 7 -8.92 6.60 18.69
CA ARG A 7 -8.34 6.19 17.40
C ARG A 7 -8.36 7.34 16.39
N ALA A 8 -9.51 7.98 16.23
CA ALA A 8 -9.67 9.15 15.37
C ALA A 8 -8.69 10.27 15.75
N LYS A 9 -8.60 10.62 17.05
CA LYS A 9 -7.67 11.63 17.53
C LYS A 9 -6.21 11.29 17.17
N LEU A 10 -5.77 10.06 17.42
CA LEU A 10 -4.40 9.64 17.06
C LEU A 10 -4.14 9.71 15.55
N LEU A 11 -5.11 9.34 14.72
CA LEU A 11 -5.00 9.45 13.26
C LEU A 11 -4.90 10.91 12.81
N ARG A 12 -5.69 11.83 13.37
CA ARG A 12 -5.58 13.28 13.09
C ARG A 12 -4.21 13.83 13.51
N GLU A 13 -3.71 13.45 14.69
CA GLU A 13 -2.38 13.83 15.18
C GLU A 13 -1.27 13.28 14.27
N THR A 14 -1.40 12.04 13.83
CA THR A 14 -0.46 11.35 12.92
C THR A 14 -0.49 11.96 11.52
N ALA A 15 -1.68 12.29 11.00
CA ALA A 15 -1.82 12.97 9.71
C ALA A 15 -1.11 14.33 9.72
N ARG A 16 -1.27 15.10 10.81
CA ARG A 16 -0.61 16.40 10.98
C ARG A 16 0.91 16.28 11.04
N THR A 17 1.43 15.40 11.89
CA THR A 17 2.89 15.21 12.07
C THR A 17 3.54 14.58 10.83
N THR A 18 2.89 13.62 10.17
CA THR A 18 3.30 13.11 8.85
C THR A 18 3.31 14.21 7.81
N PHE A 19 2.28 15.08 7.78
CA PHE A 19 2.26 16.21 6.87
C PHE A 19 3.45 17.13 7.14
N GLU A 20 3.68 17.57 8.38
CA GLU A 20 4.83 18.39 8.76
C GLU A 20 6.18 17.76 8.34
N ALA A 21 6.34 16.44 8.53
CA ALA A 21 7.56 15.70 8.19
C ALA A 21 7.79 15.46 6.69
N ARG A 22 6.75 15.47 5.86
CA ARG A 22 6.80 15.03 4.45
C ARG A 22 7.89 15.69 3.60
N ARG A 23 8.17 16.99 3.86
CA ARG A 23 9.20 17.75 3.15
C ARG A 23 10.59 17.23 3.49
N ALA A 24 10.89 17.06 4.76
CA ALA A 24 12.16 16.50 5.21
C ALA A 24 12.35 15.05 4.71
N ILE A 25 11.28 14.25 4.65
CA ILE A 25 11.33 12.91 4.08
C ILE A 25 11.65 12.96 2.58
N ALA A 26 10.94 13.79 1.81
CA ALA A 26 11.17 13.92 0.37
C ALA A 26 12.58 14.42 0.06
N GLU A 27 13.07 15.44 0.78
CA GLU A 27 14.44 15.94 0.66
C GLU A 27 15.48 14.85 0.98
N ALA A 28 15.24 14.06 2.03
CA ALA A 28 16.12 12.94 2.37
C ALA A 28 16.10 11.86 1.28
N CYS A 29 14.94 11.54 0.72
CA CYS A 29 14.83 10.60 -0.41
C CYS A 29 15.60 11.10 -1.63
N VAL A 30 15.40 12.35 -2.05
CA VAL A 30 16.12 12.94 -3.18
C VAL A 30 17.63 12.94 -2.94
N ALA A 31 18.08 13.24 -1.72
CA ALA A 31 19.51 13.22 -1.38
C ALA A 31 20.16 11.83 -1.48
N HIS A 32 19.41 10.75 -1.22
CA HIS A 32 19.96 9.39 -1.17
C HIS A 32 19.68 8.57 -2.44
N LYS A 33 18.52 8.77 -3.07
CA LYS A 33 18.06 8.04 -4.26
C LYS A 33 18.26 8.82 -5.56
N GLY A 34 18.50 10.13 -5.45
CA GLY A 34 18.49 11.05 -6.58
C GLY A 34 17.08 11.53 -6.94
N ALA A 35 17.03 12.38 -7.94
CA ALA A 35 15.79 12.84 -8.57
C ALA A 35 16.01 12.95 -10.09
N TYR A 36 14.91 12.95 -10.82
CA TYR A 36 14.88 13.25 -12.25
C TYR A 36 13.92 14.42 -12.50
N GLU A 37 13.35 14.54 -13.70
CA GLU A 37 12.57 15.69 -14.15
C GLU A 37 11.49 16.19 -13.15
N PRO A 38 10.74 15.34 -12.43
CA PRO A 38 9.74 15.77 -11.44
C PRO A 38 10.32 16.28 -10.11
N GLY A 39 11.64 16.19 -9.89
CA GLY A 39 12.28 16.61 -8.64
C GLY A 39 11.82 15.79 -7.43
N ASP A 40 11.33 16.47 -6.41
CA ASP A 40 10.78 15.88 -5.17
C ASP A 40 9.27 15.57 -5.26
N GLY A 41 8.64 15.86 -6.41
CA GLY A 41 7.19 15.81 -6.57
C GLY A 41 6.57 14.45 -6.30
N GLU A 42 7.19 13.38 -6.78
CA GLU A 42 6.69 12.01 -6.59
C GLU A 42 6.71 11.59 -5.13
N GLU A 43 7.78 11.91 -4.40
CA GLU A 43 7.88 11.62 -2.97
C GLU A 43 6.86 12.46 -2.17
N LEU A 44 6.70 13.75 -2.51
CA LEU A 44 5.73 14.62 -1.85
C LEU A 44 4.28 14.15 -2.05
N ILE A 45 3.91 13.76 -3.28
CA ILE A 45 2.58 13.21 -3.58
C ILE A 45 2.39 11.89 -2.83
N SER A 46 3.37 10.99 -2.89
CA SER A 46 3.32 9.68 -2.23
C SER A 46 3.10 9.80 -0.72
N TRP A 47 3.80 10.72 -0.04
CA TRP A 47 3.55 10.99 1.38
C TRP A 47 2.26 11.75 1.65
N GLY A 48 1.81 12.58 0.70
CA GLY A 48 0.48 13.19 0.71
C GLY A 48 -0.64 12.16 0.76
N LEU A 49 -0.49 11.03 0.05
CA LEU A 49 -1.43 9.90 0.10
C LEU A 49 -1.45 9.23 1.47
N VAL A 50 -0.31 9.11 2.17
CA VAL A 50 -0.27 8.59 3.56
C VAL A 50 -1.03 9.52 4.51
N VAL A 51 -0.89 10.84 4.34
CA VAL A 51 -1.66 11.82 5.11
C VAL A 51 -3.16 11.73 4.82
N ALA A 52 -3.53 11.55 3.54
CA ALA A 52 -4.92 11.36 3.13
C ALA A 52 -5.52 10.09 3.73
N LEU A 53 -4.78 8.98 3.68
CA LEU A 53 -5.18 7.71 4.28
C LEU A 53 -5.41 7.85 5.80
N ALA A 54 -4.49 8.50 6.52
CA ALA A 54 -4.67 8.76 7.95
C ALA A 54 -5.93 9.62 8.22
N ARG A 55 -6.19 10.62 7.38
CA ARG A 55 -7.37 11.48 7.47
C ARG A 55 -8.66 10.68 7.24
N GLU A 56 -8.72 9.87 6.19
CA GLU A 56 -9.89 9.04 5.85
C GLU A 56 -10.19 8.01 6.93
N MET A 57 -9.16 7.35 7.48
CA MET A 57 -9.35 6.47 8.63
C MET A 57 -9.86 7.23 9.87
N ALA A 58 -9.42 8.49 10.09
CA ALA A 58 -9.93 9.30 11.20
C ALA A 58 -11.42 9.59 11.04
N GLU A 59 -11.83 10.00 9.84
CA GLU A 59 -13.24 10.27 9.49
C GLU A 59 -14.11 9.02 9.66
N TYR A 60 -13.58 7.86 9.28
CA TYR A 60 -14.24 6.58 9.51
C TYR A 60 -14.49 6.31 11.01
N PHE A 61 -13.48 6.50 11.88
CA PHE A 61 -13.67 6.32 13.32
C PHE A 61 -14.53 7.40 13.97
N GLU A 62 -14.49 8.64 13.49
CA GLU A 62 -15.39 9.73 13.94
C GLU A 62 -16.86 9.39 13.63
N ALA A 63 -17.14 8.84 12.45
CA ALA A 63 -18.47 8.37 12.07
C ALA A 63 -18.93 7.21 12.98
N LEU A 64 -18.06 6.22 13.24
CA LEU A 64 -18.36 5.12 14.16
C LEU A 64 -18.62 5.61 15.59
N ASP A 65 -17.84 6.57 16.09
CA ASP A 65 -17.99 7.13 17.43
C ASP A 65 -19.30 7.90 17.59
N THR A 66 -19.66 8.69 16.57
CA THR A 66 -20.84 9.56 16.59
C THR A 66 -22.14 8.81 16.31
N THR A 67 -22.12 7.86 15.36
CA THR A 67 -23.34 7.24 14.82
C THR A 67 -23.47 5.76 15.14
N GLY A 68 -22.41 5.10 15.63
CA GLY A 68 -22.38 3.64 15.82
C GLY A 68 -22.31 2.83 14.53
N ALA A 69 -22.16 3.50 13.38
CA ALA A 69 -22.10 2.89 12.06
C ALA A 69 -20.98 3.52 11.19
N PRO A 70 -20.40 2.74 10.26
CA PRO A 70 -19.48 3.27 9.27
C PRO A 70 -20.15 4.28 8.32
N PRO A 71 -19.39 5.18 7.69
CA PRO A 71 -19.94 6.13 6.73
C PRO A 71 -20.57 5.39 5.53
N PRO A 72 -21.72 5.90 5.01
CA PRO A 72 -22.37 5.28 3.86
C PRO A 72 -21.49 5.38 2.61
N PRO A 73 -21.60 4.42 1.67
CA PRO A 73 -20.89 4.51 0.40
C PRO A 73 -21.40 5.72 -0.42
N ALA A 74 -20.58 6.19 -1.37
CA ALA A 74 -20.94 7.32 -2.22
C ALA A 74 -22.18 7.04 -3.08
N GLY A 75 -22.41 5.77 -3.44
CA GLY A 75 -23.61 5.32 -4.12
C GLY A 75 -23.69 3.80 -4.19
N VAL A 76 -24.91 3.28 -4.30
CA VAL A 76 -25.17 1.87 -4.55
C VAL A 76 -26.15 1.77 -5.71
N ARG A 77 -25.80 0.98 -6.73
CA ARG A 77 -26.68 0.70 -7.86
C ARG A 77 -26.85 -0.81 -8.03
N THR A 78 -28.04 -1.22 -8.43
CA THR A 78 -28.28 -2.60 -8.87
C THR A 78 -27.79 -2.75 -10.31
N VAL A 79 -27.03 -3.81 -10.57
CA VAL A 79 -26.43 -4.10 -11.88
C VAL A 79 -26.96 -5.43 -12.44
N SER A 80 -26.46 -5.83 -13.61
CA SER A 80 -26.90 -7.07 -14.27
C SER A 80 -26.77 -8.29 -13.36
N GLY A 81 -27.81 -9.13 -13.37
CA GLY A 81 -27.91 -10.30 -12.50
C GLY A 81 -28.27 -9.96 -11.05
N GLY A 82 -28.91 -8.81 -10.78
CA GLY A 82 -29.35 -8.45 -9.42
C GLY A 82 -28.21 -8.12 -8.43
N ARG A 83 -26.96 -8.07 -8.91
CA ARG A 83 -25.78 -7.71 -8.12
C ARG A 83 -25.81 -6.23 -7.72
N HIS A 84 -25.03 -5.87 -6.72
CA HIS A 84 -24.83 -4.49 -6.33
C HIS A 84 -23.44 -4.00 -6.77
N ALA A 85 -23.38 -2.83 -7.40
CA ALA A 85 -22.15 -2.07 -7.56
C ALA A 85 -22.15 -0.91 -6.55
N VAL A 86 -21.14 -0.90 -5.70
CA VAL A 86 -20.95 0.08 -4.62
C VAL A 86 -19.86 1.04 -5.06
N GLN A 87 -20.18 2.31 -5.24
CA GLN A 87 -19.18 3.31 -5.55
C GLN A 87 -18.35 3.60 -4.29
N THR A 88 -17.07 3.26 -4.36
CA THR A 88 -16.09 3.46 -3.28
C THR A 88 -15.12 4.59 -3.56
N PHE A 89 -15.15 5.16 -4.77
CA PHE A 89 -14.28 6.26 -5.16
C PHE A 89 -14.90 7.04 -6.34
N PRO A 90 -14.72 8.38 -6.41
CA PRO A 90 -14.19 9.26 -5.37
C PRO A 90 -15.21 9.50 -4.24
N ILE A 91 -14.70 9.77 -3.03
CA ILE A 91 -15.45 10.14 -1.83
C ILE A 91 -15.08 11.57 -1.42
N GLY A 92 -16.10 12.39 -1.11
CA GLY A 92 -15.88 13.75 -0.63
C GLY A 92 -15.33 14.73 -1.68
N LEU A 93 -15.16 16.00 -1.28
CA LEU A 93 -14.87 17.09 -2.22
C LEU A 93 -13.49 16.95 -2.89
N TYR A 94 -12.46 16.59 -2.12
CA TYR A 94 -11.08 16.59 -2.62
C TYR A 94 -10.86 15.53 -3.69
N GLU A 95 -11.28 14.29 -3.45
CA GLU A 95 -11.11 13.22 -4.44
C GLU A 95 -11.91 13.50 -5.72
N ASN A 96 -13.13 14.05 -5.59
CA ASN A 96 -13.93 14.45 -6.74
C ASN A 96 -13.25 15.53 -7.59
N LEU A 97 -12.45 16.41 -6.97
CA LEU A 97 -11.69 17.44 -7.69
C LEU A 97 -10.41 16.88 -8.32
N PHE A 98 -9.62 16.11 -7.56
CA PHE A 98 -8.32 15.59 -8.02
C PHE A 98 -8.44 14.46 -9.05
N PHE A 99 -9.51 13.68 -8.98
CA PHE A 99 -9.72 12.52 -9.83
C PHE A 99 -10.96 12.67 -10.69
N ALA A 100 -11.22 13.89 -11.18
CA ALA A 100 -12.31 14.18 -12.08
C ALA A 100 -12.30 13.22 -13.28
N GLY A 101 -13.44 12.55 -13.52
CA GLY A 101 -13.60 11.55 -14.59
C GLY A 101 -13.33 10.10 -14.17
N TRP A 102 -12.75 9.86 -13.00
CA TRP A 102 -12.53 8.51 -12.48
C TRP A 102 -13.67 8.07 -11.55
N LYS A 103 -13.99 6.77 -11.58
CA LYS A 103 -14.93 6.12 -10.66
C LYS A 103 -14.40 4.75 -10.28
N GLY A 104 -14.41 4.43 -8.99
CA GLY A 104 -14.11 3.11 -8.46
C GLY A 104 -15.37 2.48 -7.89
N GLU A 105 -15.62 1.22 -8.26
CA GLU A 105 -16.77 0.45 -7.79
C GLU A 105 -16.34 -0.93 -7.30
N LEU A 106 -16.91 -1.38 -6.18
CA LEU A 106 -16.89 -2.78 -5.75
C LEU A 106 -18.17 -3.47 -6.21
N TRP A 107 -18.01 -4.55 -6.97
CA TRP A 107 -19.12 -5.36 -7.46
C TRP A 107 -19.32 -6.56 -6.55
N ILE A 108 -20.45 -6.56 -5.83
CA ILE A 108 -20.80 -7.59 -4.87
C ILE A 108 -21.29 -8.83 -5.62
N GLU A 109 -20.79 -9.99 -5.19
CA GLU A 109 -21.22 -11.28 -5.72
C GLU A 109 -22.74 -11.46 -5.58
N GLU A 110 -23.34 -12.18 -6.53
CA GLU A 110 -24.79 -12.40 -6.56
C GLU A 110 -25.29 -13.08 -5.27
N GLY A 111 -26.38 -12.57 -4.71
CA GLY A 111 -26.99 -13.10 -3.49
C GLY A 111 -26.20 -12.82 -2.20
N LYS A 112 -25.04 -12.15 -2.27
CA LYS A 112 -24.31 -11.73 -1.06
C LYS A 112 -24.87 -10.42 -0.49
N PRO A 113 -24.98 -10.31 0.84
CA PRO A 113 -25.40 -9.08 1.49
C PRO A 113 -24.37 -7.97 1.28
N LEU A 114 -24.84 -6.72 1.24
CA LEU A 114 -23.97 -5.56 1.34
C LEU A 114 -23.56 -5.39 2.81
N GLU A 115 -22.39 -5.91 3.15
CA GLU A 115 -21.82 -5.80 4.49
C GLU A 115 -20.64 -4.82 4.48
N GLN A 116 -20.49 -4.10 5.59
CA GLN A 116 -19.30 -3.29 5.85
C GLN A 116 -18.63 -3.86 7.09
N GLU A 117 -17.38 -4.30 6.92
CA GLU A 117 -16.58 -4.81 8.02
C GLU A 117 -16.36 -3.70 9.05
N ARG A 118 -16.48 -4.05 10.33
CA ARG A 118 -16.26 -3.14 11.45
C ARG A 118 -14.96 -3.55 12.15
N PRO A 119 -13.85 -2.82 11.96
CA PRO A 119 -12.59 -3.12 12.62
C PRO A 119 -12.77 -3.24 14.14
N GLY A 120 -12.52 -4.43 14.68
CA GLY A 120 -12.50 -4.71 16.12
C GLY A 120 -13.84 -5.07 16.72
N ALA A 121 -14.87 -5.29 15.90
CA ALA A 121 -16.19 -5.75 16.35
C ALA A 121 -16.17 -7.15 16.99
N ASP A 122 -15.17 -7.96 16.68
CA ASP A 122 -14.98 -9.31 17.25
C ASP A 122 -14.27 -9.30 18.62
N GLY A 123 -13.89 -8.12 19.13
CA GLY A 123 -13.20 -7.98 20.42
C GLY A 123 -11.75 -8.50 20.41
N THR A 124 -11.13 -8.68 19.25
CA THR A 124 -9.74 -9.13 19.16
C THR A 124 -8.79 -8.23 19.96
N ARG A 125 -7.97 -8.86 20.80
CA ARG A 125 -6.91 -8.17 21.53
C ARG A 125 -5.79 -7.78 20.58
N ALA A 126 -5.26 -6.58 20.78
CA ALA A 126 -4.13 -6.11 20.01
C ALA A 126 -2.93 -7.04 20.14
N ARG A 127 -2.25 -7.30 19.02
CA ARG A 127 -1.08 -8.17 18.93
C ARG A 127 0.13 -7.38 18.46
N LEU A 128 1.32 -7.82 18.85
CA LEU A 128 2.56 -7.24 18.35
C LEU A 128 2.89 -7.83 16.96
N TYR A 129 2.91 -6.97 15.96
CA TYR A 129 3.35 -7.29 14.60
C TYR A 129 4.77 -6.80 14.38
N LEU A 130 5.56 -7.62 13.70
CA LEU A 130 6.82 -7.19 13.10
C LEU A 130 6.54 -6.80 11.66
N LEU A 131 6.73 -5.51 11.34
CA LEU A 131 6.70 -5.00 9.98
C LEU A 131 8.14 -4.97 9.44
N LEU A 132 8.41 -5.76 8.41
CA LEU A 132 9.62 -5.66 7.60
C LEU A 132 9.35 -4.67 6.46
N GLY A 133 9.76 -3.42 6.66
CA GLY A 133 9.36 -2.30 5.81
C GLY A 133 9.91 -2.36 4.39
N ALA A 134 9.16 -1.78 3.45
CA ALA A 134 9.52 -1.67 2.05
C ALA A 134 10.86 -0.92 1.84
N GLY A 135 11.61 -1.35 0.83
CA GLY A 135 12.86 -0.68 0.40
C GLY A 135 12.66 0.30 -0.76
N ASN A 136 11.73 -0.01 -1.65
CA ASN A 136 11.57 0.62 -2.95
C ASN A 136 10.76 1.93 -2.91
N GLN A 137 9.69 1.97 -2.11
CA GLN A 137 8.92 3.18 -1.84
C GLN A 137 8.86 3.45 -0.34
N SER A 138 9.25 4.65 0.06
CA SER A 138 9.33 5.04 1.47
C SER A 138 7.93 5.20 2.10
N SER A 139 6.97 5.74 1.35
CA SER A 139 5.58 5.97 1.74
C SER A 139 4.80 4.70 2.06
N VAL A 140 5.15 3.57 1.43
CA VAL A 140 4.50 2.27 1.67
C VAL A 140 4.65 1.84 3.12
N VAL A 141 5.79 2.13 3.76
CA VAL A 141 5.97 1.89 5.21
C VAL A 141 4.91 2.64 6.01
N GLY A 142 4.58 3.87 5.63
CA GLY A 142 3.54 4.65 6.30
C GLY A 142 2.14 4.05 6.12
N ALA A 143 1.80 3.60 4.91
CA ALA A 143 0.53 2.94 4.64
C ALA A 143 0.39 1.61 5.41
N ASP A 144 1.45 0.78 5.41
CA ASP A 144 1.52 -0.48 6.15
C ASP A 144 1.31 -0.24 7.65
N ILE A 145 1.98 0.77 8.24
CA ILE A 145 1.82 1.11 9.65
C ILE A 145 0.37 1.49 9.97
N LEU A 146 -0.25 2.36 9.17
CA LEU A 146 -1.62 2.80 9.42
C LEU A 146 -2.62 1.63 9.31
N SER A 147 -2.48 0.79 8.28
CA SER A 147 -3.31 -0.41 8.13
C SER A 147 -3.14 -1.37 9.31
N LEU A 148 -1.89 -1.70 9.68
CA LEU A 148 -1.64 -2.64 10.78
C LEU A 148 -2.19 -2.13 12.10
N VAL A 149 -1.97 -0.85 12.44
CA VAL A 149 -2.43 -0.28 13.71
C VAL A 149 -3.96 -0.16 13.77
N PHE A 150 -4.58 0.34 12.70
CA PHE A 150 -5.98 0.75 12.75
C PHE A 150 -6.97 -0.24 12.13
N GLN A 151 -6.57 -1.03 11.14
CA GLN A 151 -7.39 -2.07 10.51
C GLN A 151 -7.12 -3.45 11.13
N HIS A 152 -5.86 -3.79 11.41
CA HIS A 152 -5.48 -5.09 12.00
C HIS A 152 -5.32 -5.07 13.51
N HIS A 153 -5.59 -3.92 14.16
CA HIS A 153 -5.53 -3.76 15.62
C HIS A 153 -4.16 -4.14 16.21
N ALA A 154 -3.06 -3.83 15.54
CA ALA A 154 -1.72 -4.19 15.97
C ALA A 154 -1.00 -3.07 16.74
N ALA A 155 -0.07 -3.47 17.61
CA ALA A 155 1.11 -2.66 17.88
C ALA A 155 2.22 -3.13 16.93
N VAL A 156 3.06 -2.23 16.44
CA VAL A 156 4.00 -2.50 15.35
C VAL A 156 5.43 -2.22 15.78
N VAL A 157 6.33 -3.18 15.57
CA VAL A 157 7.76 -2.92 15.46
C VAL A 157 8.09 -2.87 13.98
N CYS A 158 8.38 -1.69 13.46
CA CYS A 158 8.77 -1.50 12.07
C CYS A 158 10.28 -1.56 11.94
N LYS A 159 10.78 -2.65 11.36
CA LYS A 159 12.17 -2.78 10.95
C LYS A 159 12.32 -2.15 9.57
N LEU A 160 13.03 -1.03 9.48
CA LEU A 160 13.28 -0.35 8.21
C LEU A 160 14.17 -1.18 7.30
N ASN A 161 13.89 -1.19 6.00
CA ASN A 161 14.84 -1.74 5.03
C ASN A 161 16.17 -0.96 5.14
N PRO A 162 17.35 -1.61 5.13
CA PRO A 162 18.62 -0.90 5.30
C PRO A 162 18.85 0.21 4.27
N VAL A 163 18.29 0.07 3.06
CA VAL A 163 18.37 1.13 2.03
C VAL A 163 17.66 2.41 2.46
N ASN A 164 16.73 2.34 3.41
CA ASN A 164 15.93 3.44 3.94
C ASN A 164 16.30 3.79 5.40
N ASP A 165 17.41 3.29 5.96
CA ASP A 165 17.82 3.58 7.35
C ASP A 165 17.99 5.09 7.60
N TYR A 166 18.34 5.85 6.56
CA TYR A 166 18.47 7.31 6.59
C TYR A 166 17.13 8.03 6.93
N LEU A 167 16.00 7.36 6.77
CA LEU A 167 14.67 7.89 7.06
C LEU A 167 14.23 7.72 8.52
N LEU A 168 15.04 7.05 9.37
CA LEU A 168 14.63 6.75 10.76
C LEU A 168 14.12 7.98 11.50
N LYS A 169 14.93 9.06 11.56
CA LYS A 169 14.55 10.27 12.31
C LYS A 169 13.33 10.99 11.72
N PRO A 170 13.26 11.25 10.39
CA PRO A 170 12.04 11.79 9.79
C PRO A 170 10.78 10.94 10.05
N LEU A 171 10.89 9.61 10.03
CA LEU A 171 9.77 8.71 10.30
C LEU A 171 9.36 8.71 11.77
N GLU A 172 10.32 8.75 12.69
CA GLU A 172 10.05 8.92 14.12
C GLU A 172 9.29 10.23 14.39
N HIS A 173 9.64 11.31 13.71
CA HIS A 173 8.90 12.57 13.80
C HIS A 173 7.48 12.45 13.19
N ALA A 174 7.37 11.87 12.00
CA ALA A 174 6.10 11.70 11.28
C ALA A 174 5.08 10.87 12.07
N PHE A 175 5.54 9.84 12.77
CA PHE A 175 4.68 8.92 13.52
C PHE A 175 4.81 9.05 15.04
N ALA A 176 5.37 10.16 15.53
CA ALA A 176 5.51 10.43 16.97
C ALA A 176 4.23 10.17 17.77
N PRO A 177 3.01 10.53 17.31
CA PRO A 177 1.79 10.23 18.06
C PRO A 177 1.54 8.73 18.31
N LEU A 178 1.93 7.87 17.37
CA LEU A 178 1.80 6.41 17.53
C LEU A 178 2.91 5.84 18.41
N ILE A 179 4.12 6.40 18.32
CA ILE A 179 5.26 6.03 19.16
C ILE A 179 4.97 6.38 20.62
N ASP A 180 4.52 7.61 20.89
CA ASP A 180 4.16 8.09 22.22
C ASP A 180 2.98 7.30 22.83
N ALA A 181 2.09 6.79 21.99
CA ALA A 181 1.00 5.91 22.40
C ALA A 181 1.44 4.45 22.66
N GLY A 182 2.71 4.11 22.43
CA GLY A 182 3.25 2.75 22.57
C GLY A 182 2.76 1.77 21.51
N LEU A 183 2.27 2.29 20.36
CA LEU A 183 1.73 1.49 19.26
C LEU A 183 2.73 1.24 18.14
N LEU A 184 3.83 2.01 18.10
CA LEU A 184 4.85 1.90 17.07
C LEU A 184 6.24 2.03 17.67
N ALA A 185 7.18 1.23 17.19
CA ALA A 185 8.60 1.47 17.37
C ALA A 185 9.33 1.22 16.05
N PHE A 186 10.23 2.12 15.66
CA PHE A 186 11.13 1.90 14.54
C PHE A 186 12.43 1.26 15.02
N VAL A 187 12.95 0.34 14.23
CA VAL A 187 14.27 -0.26 14.43
C VAL A 187 15.02 -0.38 13.11
N THR A 188 16.33 -0.24 13.15
CA THR A 188 17.23 -0.50 12.01
C THR A 188 18.10 -1.72 12.31
N GLY A 189 18.77 -2.25 11.29
CA GLY A 189 19.68 -3.38 11.46
C GLY A 189 19.73 -4.34 10.28
N GLY A 190 20.66 -5.28 10.33
CA GLY A 190 20.85 -6.30 9.28
C GLY A 190 20.06 -7.59 9.51
N VAL A 191 20.49 -8.65 8.82
CA VAL A 191 19.88 -9.98 8.87
C VAL A 191 19.80 -10.53 10.30
N ALA A 192 20.84 -10.35 11.12
CA ALA A 192 20.86 -10.83 12.51
C ALA A 192 19.71 -10.24 13.37
N MET A 193 19.43 -8.94 13.19
CA MET A 193 18.29 -8.28 13.86
C MET A 193 16.97 -8.86 13.37
N THR A 194 16.79 -9.01 12.05
CA THR A 194 15.60 -9.62 11.48
C THR A 194 15.37 -11.03 12.01
N GLN A 195 16.42 -11.87 12.06
CA GLN A 195 16.35 -13.23 12.60
C GLN A 195 15.96 -13.24 14.09
N ALA A 196 16.53 -12.36 14.90
CA ALA A 196 16.14 -12.24 16.30
C ALA A 196 14.66 -11.83 16.45
N LEU A 197 14.18 -10.87 15.66
CA LEU A 197 12.81 -10.34 15.76
C LEU A 197 11.75 -11.34 15.26
N ILE A 198 11.97 -12.00 14.12
CA ILE A 198 10.98 -12.96 13.58
C ILE A 198 10.75 -14.14 14.54
N HIS A 199 11.77 -14.55 15.30
CA HIS A 199 11.69 -15.61 16.29
C HIS A 199 11.33 -15.12 17.71
N HIS A 200 11.26 -13.81 17.95
CA HIS A 200 10.99 -13.27 19.27
C HIS A 200 9.60 -13.72 19.79
N PRO A 201 9.47 -14.23 21.03
CA PRO A 201 8.23 -14.85 21.52
C PRO A 201 7.05 -13.86 21.61
N SER A 202 7.32 -12.57 21.80
CA SER A 202 6.26 -11.54 21.85
C SER A 202 5.72 -11.16 20.46
N VAL A 203 6.45 -11.42 19.37
CA VAL A 203 5.98 -11.13 18.00
C VAL A 203 4.97 -12.19 17.60
N ALA A 204 3.73 -11.78 17.43
CA ALA A 204 2.61 -12.68 17.17
C ALA A 204 2.36 -12.93 15.68
N ALA A 205 2.72 -11.98 14.82
CA ALA A 205 2.57 -12.05 13.37
C ALA A 205 3.62 -11.17 12.68
N ILE A 206 3.84 -11.43 11.40
CA ILE A 206 4.82 -10.73 10.58
C ILE A 206 4.09 -10.17 9.36
N HIS A 207 4.39 -8.92 9.02
CA HIS A 207 4.07 -8.31 7.72
C HIS A 207 5.38 -7.97 7.03
N MET A 208 5.51 -8.28 5.75
CA MET A 208 6.66 -7.87 4.95
C MET A 208 6.21 -7.28 3.64
N THR A 209 6.84 -6.16 3.27
CA THR A 209 6.78 -5.65 1.91
C THR A 209 8.17 -5.77 1.30
N GLY A 210 8.35 -6.66 0.32
CA GLY A 210 9.69 -7.00 -0.16
C GLY A 210 9.76 -8.03 -1.29
N SER A 211 10.91 -8.69 -1.42
CA SER A 211 11.13 -9.70 -2.47
C SER A 211 10.63 -11.08 -2.06
N ASP A 212 10.16 -11.84 -3.04
CA ASP A 212 9.88 -13.27 -2.94
C ASP A 212 11.10 -14.05 -2.43
N LYS A 213 12.31 -13.68 -2.85
CA LYS A 213 13.58 -14.26 -2.38
C LYS A 213 13.76 -14.09 -0.87
N THR A 214 13.46 -12.92 -0.32
CA THR A 214 13.54 -12.66 1.14
C THR A 214 12.48 -13.47 1.88
N TYR A 215 11.24 -13.50 1.36
CA TYR A 215 10.16 -14.29 1.93
C TYR A 215 10.53 -15.76 1.99
N ASP A 216 10.99 -16.31 0.86
CA ASP A 216 11.36 -17.70 0.77
C ASP A 216 12.61 -18.03 1.59
N ALA A 217 13.55 -17.10 1.73
CA ALA A 217 14.68 -17.26 2.63
C ALA A 217 14.21 -17.43 4.09
N ILE A 218 13.26 -16.61 4.53
CA ILE A 218 12.68 -16.68 5.87
C ILE A 218 11.87 -17.98 6.04
N MET A 219 10.97 -18.28 5.13
CA MET A 219 10.01 -19.38 5.28
C MET A 219 10.60 -20.76 4.98
N TRP A 220 11.55 -20.85 4.05
CA TRP A 220 12.00 -22.13 3.49
C TRP A 220 13.52 -22.31 3.49
N GLY A 221 14.31 -21.34 3.98
CA GLY A 221 15.73 -21.54 4.31
C GLY A 221 16.75 -21.20 3.22
N GLY A 222 16.47 -20.23 2.36
CA GLY A 222 17.46 -19.62 1.46
C GLY A 222 17.81 -20.47 0.22
N HIS A 223 19.03 -20.30 -0.31
CA HIS A 223 19.55 -20.68 -1.64
C HIS A 223 19.48 -22.17 -2.08
N GLY A 224 18.62 -22.99 -1.48
CA GLY A 224 18.30 -24.33 -1.97
C GLY A 224 17.17 -24.34 -3.00
N ASP A 225 16.83 -25.52 -3.50
CA ASP A 225 15.63 -25.72 -4.33
C ASP A 225 14.37 -25.62 -3.47
N ILE A 226 13.89 -24.39 -3.30
CA ILE A 226 12.69 -24.07 -2.50
C ILE A 226 11.45 -24.76 -3.09
N ALA A 227 11.38 -24.93 -4.41
CA ALA A 227 10.25 -25.62 -5.05
C ALA A 227 10.24 -27.10 -4.67
N ALA A 228 11.39 -27.79 -4.75
CA ALA A 228 11.52 -29.16 -4.30
C ALA A 228 11.26 -29.30 -2.79
N ARG A 229 11.73 -28.36 -1.96
CA ARG A 229 11.47 -28.36 -0.51
C ARG A 229 9.98 -28.22 -0.18
N LYS A 230 9.28 -27.30 -0.86
CA LYS A 230 7.83 -27.14 -0.75
C LYS A 230 7.13 -28.44 -1.18
N ALA A 231 7.55 -29.02 -2.30
CA ALA A 231 6.98 -30.26 -2.85
C ALA A 231 7.24 -31.49 -1.98
N SER A 232 8.32 -31.52 -1.20
CA SER A 232 8.63 -32.64 -0.29
C SER A 232 7.75 -32.68 0.96
N GLY A 233 6.89 -31.67 1.16
CA GLY A 233 6.05 -31.55 2.36
C GLY A 233 6.81 -31.16 3.62
N ALA A 234 8.02 -30.61 3.49
CA ALA A 234 8.76 -30.12 4.65
C ALA A 234 8.02 -28.94 5.30
N PRO A 235 7.94 -28.87 6.65
CA PRO A 235 7.28 -27.75 7.31
C PRO A 235 8.04 -26.43 7.06
N PRO A 236 7.33 -25.28 7.03
CA PRO A 236 7.98 -23.98 6.97
C PRO A 236 8.81 -23.72 8.23
N ASN A 237 9.85 -22.91 8.10
CA ASN A 237 10.74 -22.52 9.21
C ASN A 237 10.02 -21.64 10.25
N LEU A 238 8.97 -20.93 9.85
CA LEU A 238 8.11 -20.14 10.72
C LEU A 238 6.67 -20.64 10.64
N THR A 239 6.06 -20.77 11.81
CA THR A 239 4.63 -21.12 11.95
C THR A 239 3.77 -19.92 12.33
N LYS A 240 4.39 -18.76 12.58
CA LYS A 240 3.67 -17.52 12.85
C LYS A 240 2.92 -17.06 11.59
N PRO A 241 1.72 -16.46 11.72
CA PRO A 241 1.06 -15.78 10.60
C PRO A 241 2.02 -14.80 9.93
N PHE A 242 2.14 -14.91 8.61
CA PHE A 242 3.04 -14.09 7.82
C PHE A 242 2.29 -13.56 6.59
N GLN A 243 1.99 -12.26 6.60
CA GLN A 243 1.48 -11.51 5.46
C GLN A 243 2.65 -10.95 4.66
N ALA A 244 2.61 -11.09 3.34
CA ALA A 244 3.70 -10.66 2.48
C ALA A 244 3.18 -10.01 1.20
N GLU A 245 3.47 -8.72 1.05
CA GLU A 245 3.33 -7.98 -0.19
C GLU A 245 4.63 -8.13 -0.99
N LEU A 246 4.56 -8.89 -2.07
CA LEU A 246 5.71 -9.29 -2.87
C LEU A 246 5.69 -8.64 -4.25
N GLY A 247 6.84 -8.64 -4.92
CA GLY A 247 6.94 -8.19 -6.31
C GLY A 247 6.05 -9.02 -7.25
N CYS A 248 5.53 -8.37 -8.29
CA CYS A 248 4.71 -8.99 -9.32
C CYS A 248 5.29 -8.72 -10.71
N VAL A 249 5.01 -9.63 -11.65
CA VAL A 249 5.16 -9.37 -13.09
C VAL A 249 3.79 -8.92 -13.61
N THR A 250 3.47 -7.64 -13.42
CA THR A 250 2.14 -7.10 -13.74
C THR A 250 1.92 -7.01 -15.26
N PRO A 251 0.95 -7.74 -15.84
CA PRO A 251 0.60 -7.58 -17.24
C PRO A 251 -0.28 -6.34 -17.43
N TYR A 252 0.09 -5.47 -18.37
CA TYR A 252 -0.73 -4.36 -18.82
C TYR A 252 -1.37 -4.70 -20.16
N ILE A 253 -2.67 -4.99 -20.15
CA ILE A 253 -3.41 -5.49 -21.31
C ILE A 253 -4.08 -4.33 -22.04
N LEU A 254 -3.60 -4.04 -23.25
CA LEU A 254 -4.21 -3.04 -24.12
C LEU A 254 -5.39 -3.66 -24.86
N ALA A 255 -6.60 -3.23 -24.50
CA ALA A 255 -7.83 -3.63 -25.17
C ALA A 255 -7.88 -2.99 -26.58
N PRO A 256 -7.94 -3.76 -27.67
CA PRO A 256 -8.02 -3.20 -29.01
C PRO A 256 -9.31 -2.37 -29.20
N GLY A 257 -9.19 -1.25 -29.90
CA GLY A 257 -10.32 -0.41 -30.25
C GLY A 257 -9.99 0.54 -31.40
N ALA A 258 -11.00 1.28 -31.85
CA ALA A 258 -10.83 2.43 -32.72
C ALA A 258 -10.63 3.67 -31.84
N TRP A 259 -9.37 4.00 -31.58
CA TRP A 259 -8.98 5.11 -30.72
C TRP A 259 -8.75 6.36 -31.55
N SER A 260 -9.08 7.53 -30.98
CA SER A 260 -8.63 8.79 -31.53
C SER A 260 -7.11 8.94 -31.32
N ASP A 261 -6.46 9.78 -32.11
CA ASP A 261 -5.02 10.07 -31.94
C ASP A 261 -4.71 10.58 -30.53
N ALA A 262 -5.61 11.37 -29.94
CA ALA A 262 -5.51 11.84 -28.57
C ALA A 262 -5.57 10.70 -27.55
N ALA A 263 -6.43 9.69 -27.76
CA ALA A 263 -6.50 8.52 -26.88
C ALA A 263 -5.25 7.64 -27.01
N VAL A 264 -4.71 7.48 -28.22
CA VAL A 264 -3.43 6.78 -28.44
C VAL A 264 -2.31 7.48 -27.68
N ALA A 265 -2.18 8.80 -27.82
CA ALA A 265 -1.15 9.58 -27.13
C ALA A 265 -1.31 9.54 -25.60
N LEU A 266 -2.55 9.65 -25.10
CA LEU A 266 -2.84 9.56 -23.67
C LEU A 266 -2.39 8.22 -23.09
N HIS A 267 -2.82 7.11 -23.68
CA HIS A 267 -2.48 5.78 -23.16
C HIS A 267 -0.99 5.44 -23.34
N ALA A 268 -0.34 5.92 -24.41
CA ALA A 268 1.11 5.80 -24.56
C ALA A 268 1.83 6.49 -23.40
N ARG A 269 1.45 7.74 -23.08
CA ARG A 269 2.00 8.50 -21.96
C ARG A 269 1.71 7.86 -20.61
N GLU A 270 0.51 7.31 -20.39
CA GLU A 270 0.19 6.60 -19.15
C GLU A 270 1.11 5.39 -18.94
N VAL A 271 1.37 4.62 -20.01
CA VAL A 271 2.30 3.49 -19.96
C VAL A 271 3.74 3.96 -19.70
N ALA A 272 4.20 4.99 -20.41
CA ALA A 272 5.53 5.56 -20.17
C ALA A 272 5.66 6.09 -18.73
N ALA A 273 4.66 6.84 -18.23
CA ALA A 273 4.61 7.36 -16.88
C ALA A 273 4.70 6.25 -15.82
N MET A 274 3.97 5.14 -15.98
CA MET A 274 4.09 3.97 -15.08
C MET A 274 5.49 3.35 -15.08
N VAL A 275 6.17 3.39 -16.23
CA VAL A 275 7.54 2.86 -16.36
C VAL A 275 8.53 3.80 -15.67
N VAL A 276 8.49 5.10 -15.95
CA VAL A 276 9.47 6.05 -15.43
C VAL A 276 9.27 6.40 -13.96
N HIS A 277 8.02 6.38 -13.47
CA HIS A 277 7.68 6.73 -12.09
C HIS A 277 8.54 5.97 -11.07
N ASN A 278 9.18 6.70 -10.14
CA ASN A 278 10.11 6.16 -9.14
C ASN A 278 11.20 5.27 -9.78
N ALA A 279 11.68 5.64 -10.97
CA ALA A 279 12.66 4.89 -11.77
C ALA A 279 12.32 3.39 -11.90
N HIS A 280 11.03 3.09 -12.06
CA HIS A 280 10.48 1.73 -12.17
C HIS A 280 10.61 0.84 -10.92
N PHE A 281 11.00 1.40 -9.76
CA PHE A 281 11.06 0.65 -8.50
C PHE A 281 9.69 0.45 -7.85
N ASN A 282 8.61 0.25 -8.62
CA ASN A 282 7.27 0.05 -8.09
C ASN A 282 6.85 -1.42 -8.24
N CYS A 283 6.43 -2.06 -7.15
CA CYS A 283 5.99 -3.46 -7.17
C CYS A 283 4.76 -3.70 -8.08
N LEU A 284 3.95 -2.68 -8.27
CA LEU A 284 2.72 -2.70 -9.08
C LEU A 284 2.90 -2.18 -10.51
N ALA A 285 4.10 -1.69 -10.89
CA ALA A 285 4.32 -1.14 -12.22
C ALA A 285 4.12 -2.21 -13.30
N ALA A 286 3.63 -1.79 -14.46
CA ALA A 286 3.52 -2.63 -15.65
C ALA A 286 4.90 -3.22 -16.02
N GLN A 287 5.00 -4.55 -16.03
CA GLN A 287 6.22 -5.28 -16.40
C GLN A 287 6.13 -5.86 -17.81
N VAL A 288 4.92 -6.19 -18.27
CA VAL A 288 4.67 -6.81 -19.57
C VAL A 288 3.53 -6.10 -20.26
N LEU A 289 3.81 -5.50 -21.42
CA LEU A 289 2.78 -4.93 -22.28
C LEU A 289 2.17 -6.01 -23.18
N VAL A 290 0.88 -6.28 -23.00
CA VAL A 290 0.13 -7.27 -23.80
C VAL A 290 -0.71 -6.53 -24.84
N THR A 291 -0.41 -6.77 -26.13
CA THR A 291 -1.13 -6.19 -27.28
C THR A 291 -1.75 -7.27 -28.15
N ALA A 292 -2.86 -6.96 -28.84
CA ALA A 292 -3.44 -7.87 -29.81
C ALA A 292 -2.75 -7.73 -31.18
N ARG A 293 -2.25 -8.85 -31.73
CA ARG A 293 -1.59 -8.89 -33.04
C ARG A 293 -2.45 -8.30 -34.18
N TRP A 294 -3.76 -8.49 -34.12
CA TRP A 294 -4.71 -8.08 -35.15
C TRP A 294 -5.19 -6.62 -35.02
N TRP A 295 -4.80 -5.90 -33.96
CA TRP A 295 -5.27 -4.54 -33.72
C TRP A 295 -4.69 -3.56 -34.76
N PRO A 296 -5.53 -2.89 -35.59
CA PRO A 296 -5.03 -2.03 -36.67
C PRO A 296 -4.13 -0.88 -36.21
N GLN A 297 -4.41 -0.31 -35.02
CA GLN A 297 -3.64 0.81 -34.46
C GLN A 297 -2.46 0.36 -33.58
N ARG A 298 -2.12 -0.94 -33.54
CA ARG A 298 -1.01 -1.45 -32.74
C ARG A 298 0.32 -0.77 -33.06
N GLY A 299 0.63 -0.58 -34.35
CA GLY A 299 1.86 0.09 -34.77
C GLY A 299 1.88 1.56 -34.36
N GLN A 300 0.74 2.25 -34.52
CA GLN A 300 0.58 3.65 -34.10
C GLN A 300 0.82 3.82 -32.60
N PHE A 301 0.24 2.94 -31.77
CA PHE A 301 0.43 2.97 -30.33
C PHE A 301 1.89 2.73 -29.92
N LEU A 302 2.53 1.69 -30.47
CA LEU A 302 3.91 1.36 -30.11
C LEU A 302 4.89 2.49 -30.49
N ALA A 303 4.68 3.13 -31.65
CA ALA A 303 5.47 4.28 -32.05
C ALA A 303 5.24 5.50 -31.13
N ALA A 304 4.00 5.72 -30.69
CA ALA A 304 3.70 6.77 -29.72
C ALA A 304 4.35 6.50 -28.36
N LEU A 305 4.35 5.24 -27.90
CA LEU A 305 5.00 4.86 -26.64
C LEU A 305 6.52 4.99 -26.70
N GLU A 306 7.17 4.62 -27.81
CA GLU A 306 8.62 4.77 -27.98
C GLU A 306 9.06 6.24 -28.03
N ALA A 307 8.15 7.15 -28.36
CA ALA A 307 8.42 8.58 -28.43
C ALA A 307 8.26 9.33 -27.09
N GLU A 308 7.62 8.71 -26.09
CA GLU A 308 7.51 9.22 -24.71
C GLU A 308 8.73 8.76 -23.88
#